data_AF-A0A0F6YKA5-F1
#
_entry.id   AF-A0A0F6YKA5-F1
#
_cell.length_a   1.000
_cell.length_b   1.000
_cell.length_c   1.000
_cell.angle_alpha   90.00
_cell.angle_beta   90.00
_cell.angle_gamma   90.00
#
_symmetry.space_group_name_H-M   'P 1'
#
loop_
_entity.id
_entity.type
_entity.pdbx_description
1 polymer ?
#
loop_
_entity_poly.entity_id
_entity_poly.type
_entity_poly.pdbx_seq_one_letter_code
_entity_poly.pdbx_strand_id
1 'polypeptide(L)'
;MIDRGTPVIGQTVRVISRLLALLPALLVLPGCLTESPAALTDTQGVLVGWTCERGDCEVEPRTATVDPPACGERDQWVVGAGAIAILCAATESDDGELTVHEATCRPLACDDELDCPQWEDLVYGCDGGVCTTERFDLDVLDVRAACLRGVPRATTCALQDEDAATIDRTALATNACPGEGACEMPEACLE
;
A
#
# COMPACT_ATOMS: atom_id res chain seq x y z
N MET A 1 -16.35 13.74 -86.03
CA MET A 1 -15.42 14.50 -85.16
C MET A 1 -16.31 15.14 -84.11
N ILE A 2 -16.55 14.45 -82.98
CA ILE A 2 -15.80 14.60 -81.71
C ILE A 2 -15.83 16.06 -81.28
N ASP A 3 -16.25 16.48 -80.09
CA ASP A 3 -16.73 15.87 -78.86
C ASP A 3 -16.90 17.08 -77.90
N ARG A 4 -17.65 16.89 -76.81
CA ARG A 4 -17.53 17.58 -75.52
C ARG A 4 -17.32 19.10 -75.45
N GLY A 5 -18.14 19.70 -74.59
CA GLY A 5 -17.57 20.60 -73.59
C GLY A 5 -18.45 21.80 -73.28
N THR A 6 -19.21 21.70 -72.20
CA THR A 6 -19.57 22.87 -71.38
C THR A 6 -18.31 23.62 -70.94
N PRO A 7 -18.39 24.97 -70.87
CA PRO A 7 -17.87 25.66 -69.69
C PRO A 7 -18.88 26.69 -69.15
N VAL A 8 -19.20 26.65 -67.85
CA VAL A 8 -18.63 27.46 -66.73
C VAL A 8 -18.70 28.98 -66.96
N ILE A 9 -19.30 29.73 -66.01
CA ILE A 9 -18.75 30.89 -65.25
C ILE A 9 -19.88 31.79 -64.70
N GLY A 10 -19.77 32.19 -63.42
CA GLY A 10 -20.41 33.39 -62.87
C GLY A 10 -20.87 33.28 -61.41
N GLN A 11 -20.01 32.94 -60.46
CA GLN A 11 -19.51 33.84 -59.39
C GLN A 11 -20.53 34.77 -58.71
N THR A 12 -20.67 34.65 -57.38
CA THR A 12 -20.33 35.73 -56.43
C THR A 12 -20.24 35.23 -54.97
N VAL A 13 -19.04 35.43 -54.39
CA VAL A 13 -18.71 35.88 -53.01
C VAL A 13 -19.17 35.00 -51.81
N ARG A 14 -18.32 34.15 -51.19
CA ARG A 14 -17.22 34.38 -50.20
C ARG A 14 -17.57 35.16 -48.92
N VAL A 15 -17.74 34.43 -47.81
CA VAL A 15 -17.12 34.67 -46.47
C VAL A 15 -16.87 33.26 -45.87
N ILE A 16 -15.71 32.64 -46.09
CA ILE A 16 -14.56 32.55 -45.17
C ILE A 16 -14.96 32.50 -43.69
N SER A 17 -15.00 31.30 -43.11
CA SER A 17 -14.09 31.01 -42.00
C SER A 17 -13.75 29.53 -41.94
N ARG A 18 -12.46 29.26 -42.10
CA ARG A 18 -11.80 27.98 -41.91
C ARG A 18 -11.69 27.72 -40.40
N LEU A 19 -11.79 26.45 -40.02
CA LEU A 19 -10.80 25.69 -39.23
C LEU A 19 -11.55 24.51 -38.58
N LEU A 20 -11.36 23.31 -39.11
CA LEU A 20 -10.32 22.34 -38.75
C LEU A 20 -10.70 21.51 -37.53
N ALA A 21 -10.80 20.21 -37.80
CA ALA A 21 -10.87 19.10 -36.88
C ALA A 21 -10.10 19.30 -35.57
N LEU A 22 -10.74 18.98 -34.45
CA LEU A 22 -10.06 18.64 -33.22
C LEU A 22 -10.60 17.29 -32.73
N LEU A 23 -9.63 16.41 -32.51
CA LEU A 23 -9.70 15.04 -32.02
C LEU A 23 -10.54 14.88 -30.75
N PRO A 24 -10.99 13.66 -30.43
CA PRO A 24 -11.59 13.38 -29.13
C PRO A 24 -10.54 13.60 -28.05
N ALA A 25 -10.67 14.68 -27.28
CA ALA A 25 -10.03 14.78 -25.98
C ALA A 25 -10.75 13.81 -25.05
N LEU A 26 -10.35 12.54 -25.08
CA LEU A 26 -10.53 11.66 -23.92
C LEU A 26 -9.86 12.39 -22.75
N LEU A 27 -10.70 12.71 -21.77
CA LEU A 27 -10.34 13.32 -20.50
C LEU A 27 -9.18 12.54 -19.88
N VAL A 28 -7.99 13.14 -19.88
CA VAL A 28 -6.99 12.89 -18.86
C VAL A 28 -7.59 13.47 -17.58
N LEU A 29 -8.29 12.63 -16.81
CA LEU A 29 -8.63 12.98 -15.44
C LEU A 29 -7.29 13.25 -14.73
N PRO A 30 -7.11 14.39 -14.05
CA PRO A 30 -6.05 14.47 -13.06
C PRO A 30 -6.29 13.29 -12.12
N GLY A 31 -5.29 12.40 -11.97
CA GLY A 31 -5.38 11.27 -11.07
C GLY A 31 -5.95 11.77 -9.76
N CYS A 32 -7.13 11.29 -9.39
CA CYS A 32 -7.62 11.49 -8.04
C CYS A 32 -6.56 10.84 -7.18
N LEU A 33 -5.77 11.63 -6.47
CA LEU A 33 -5.03 11.13 -5.33
C LEU A 33 -6.12 10.52 -4.45
N THR A 34 -6.17 9.20 -4.42
CA THR A 34 -7.05 8.47 -3.52
C THR A 34 -6.65 8.94 -2.12
N GLU A 35 -7.56 9.59 -1.41
CA GLU A 35 -7.31 9.98 -0.04
C GLU A 35 -7.04 8.71 0.76
N SER A 36 -6.04 8.75 1.66
CA SER A 36 -5.81 7.66 2.60
C SER A 36 -7.11 7.39 3.38
N PRO A 37 -7.45 6.12 3.66
CA PRO A 37 -8.57 5.80 4.53
C PRO A 37 -8.29 6.34 5.93
N ALA A 38 -9.35 6.78 6.62
CA ALA A 38 -9.24 7.31 7.99
C ALA A 38 -8.91 6.22 9.03
N ALA A 39 -9.07 4.95 8.66
CA ALA A 39 -8.75 3.81 9.51
C ALA A 39 -8.14 2.69 8.66
N LEU A 40 -7.21 1.98 9.26
CA LEU A 40 -6.52 0.83 8.67
C LEU A 40 -6.81 -0.39 9.52
N THR A 41 -7.08 -1.52 8.87
CA THR A 41 -7.29 -2.80 9.55
C THR A 41 -6.22 -3.77 9.09
N ASP A 42 -5.64 -4.51 10.02
CA ASP A 42 -4.74 -5.59 9.66
C ASP A 42 -5.44 -6.94 9.48
N THR A 43 -4.68 -7.92 9.02
CA THR A 43 -5.16 -9.28 8.79
C THR A 43 -5.61 -10.05 10.05
N GLN A 44 -5.44 -9.48 11.25
CA GLN A 44 -5.97 -10.01 12.51
C GLN A 44 -7.15 -9.20 13.05
N GLY A 45 -7.61 -8.18 12.32
CA GLY A 45 -8.72 -7.33 12.72
C GLY A 45 -8.34 -6.24 13.72
N VAL A 46 -7.06 -5.96 13.93
CA VAL A 46 -6.65 -4.75 14.66
C VAL A 46 -6.95 -3.58 13.74
N LEU A 47 -7.84 -2.70 14.19
CA LEU A 47 -8.19 -1.47 13.49
C LEU A 47 -7.51 -0.33 14.23
N VAL A 48 -6.86 0.56 13.49
CA VAL A 48 -6.23 1.79 13.98
C VAL A 48 -6.72 2.97 13.18
N GLY A 49 -6.90 4.12 13.81
CA GLY A 49 -7.10 5.37 13.06
C GLY A 49 -5.78 5.83 12.46
N TRP A 50 -5.88 6.52 11.34
CA TRP A 50 -4.74 6.86 10.51
C TRP A 50 -4.95 8.25 9.91
N THR A 51 -3.89 9.05 9.96
CA THR A 51 -3.87 10.36 9.30
C THR A 51 -2.59 10.50 8.51
N CYS A 52 -2.73 10.97 7.27
CA CYS A 52 -1.61 11.37 6.42
C CYS A 52 -1.81 12.82 5.99
N GLU A 53 -1.00 13.73 6.51
CA GLU A 53 -0.98 15.12 6.05
C GLU A 53 0.37 15.44 5.41
N ARG A 54 0.39 15.68 4.09
CA ARG A 54 1.59 16.07 3.32
C ARG A 54 2.78 15.11 3.50
N GLY A 55 2.50 13.80 3.48
CA GLY A 55 3.51 12.75 3.63
C GLY A 55 3.87 12.40 5.08
N ASP A 56 3.46 13.23 6.06
CA ASP A 56 3.57 12.91 7.47
C ASP A 56 2.37 12.05 7.87
N CYS A 57 2.64 10.75 8.02
CA CYS A 57 1.61 9.77 8.32
C CYS A 57 1.81 9.14 9.69
N GLU A 58 0.75 9.10 10.48
CA GLU A 58 0.79 8.59 11.85
C GLU A 58 -0.48 7.81 12.21
N VAL A 59 -0.31 6.85 13.12
CA VAL A 59 -1.41 6.16 13.77
C VAL A 59 -1.97 7.06 14.86
N GLU A 60 -3.29 7.23 14.87
CA GLU A 60 -3.97 7.94 15.95
C GLU A 60 -4.04 7.03 17.20
N PRO A 61 -3.39 7.39 18.32
CA PRO A 61 -3.22 6.44 19.44
C PRO A 61 -4.52 6.00 20.12
N ARG A 62 -5.62 6.73 19.95
CA ARG A 62 -6.89 6.53 20.69
C ARG A 62 -7.97 5.79 19.91
N THR A 63 -7.70 5.43 18.67
CA THR A 63 -8.68 4.81 17.77
C THR A 63 -8.37 3.34 17.51
N ALA A 64 -7.31 2.81 18.14
CA ALA A 64 -6.98 1.40 18.09
C ALA A 64 -8.04 0.53 18.79
N THR A 65 -8.43 -0.61 18.19
CA THR A 65 -9.36 -1.56 18.82
C THR A 65 -8.74 -2.37 19.95
N VAL A 66 -7.40 -2.49 19.95
CA VAL A 66 -6.61 -3.14 21.00
C VAL A 66 -5.30 -2.39 21.22
N ASP A 67 -4.77 -2.47 22.44
CA ASP A 67 -3.43 -1.98 22.75
C ASP A 67 -2.36 -2.81 22.02
N PRO A 68 -1.22 -2.20 21.65
CA PRO A 68 -0.08 -2.96 21.13
C PRO A 68 0.43 -3.98 22.17
N PRO A 69 1.02 -5.10 21.72
CA PRO A 69 1.74 -6.01 22.61
C PRO A 69 2.73 -5.26 23.52
N ALA A 70 2.78 -5.64 24.79
CA ALA A 70 3.72 -5.06 25.73
C ALA A 70 5.15 -5.55 25.45
N CYS A 71 5.99 -4.63 25.01
CA CYS A 71 7.38 -4.86 24.60
C CYS A 71 8.35 -3.90 25.30
N GLY A 72 7.85 -2.79 25.86
CA GLY A 72 8.60 -1.82 26.63
C GLY A 72 7.70 -0.89 27.44
N GLU A 73 8.18 0.32 27.73
CA GLU A 73 7.44 1.28 28.56
C GLU A 73 6.53 2.21 27.74
N ARG A 74 6.82 2.39 26.44
CA ARG A 74 6.12 3.29 25.53
C ARG A 74 5.81 2.60 24.22
N ASP A 75 4.98 1.57 24.32
CA ASP A 75 4.54 0.78 23.18
C ASP A 75 3.43 1.51 22.40
N GLN A 76 3.54 1.46 21.08
CA GLN A 76 2.58 2.07 20.15
C GLN A 76 2.44 1.22 18.89
N TRP A 77 1.33 1.44 18.17
CA TRP A 77 1.15 0.92 16.83
C TRP A 77 1.83 1.83 15.80
N VAL A 78 2.52 1.23 14.84
CA VAL A 78 3.12 1.94 13.71
C VAL A 78 2.75 1.24 12.41
N VAL A 79 2.55 2.03 11.36
CA VAL A 79 2.32 1.52 10.01
C VAL A 79 3.63 1.62 9.23
N GLY A 80 4.12 0.49 8.73
CA GLY A 80 5.29 0.40 7.89
C GLY A 80 4.94 0.47 6.40
N ALA A 81 5.78 1.18 5.65
CA ALA A 81 5.73 1.25 4.20
C ALA A 81 6.86 0.38 3.58
N GLY A 82 6.51 -0.81 3.09
CA GLY A 82 7.39 -1.72 2.34
C GLY A 82 6.73 -2.21 1.05
N ALA A 83 7.17 -3.31 0.44
CA ALA A 83 6.41 -3.90 -0.68
C ALA A 83 5.00 -4.33 -0.25
N ILE A 84 4.83 -4.60 1.05
CA ILE A 84 3.56 -4.83 1.74
C ILE A 84 3.40 -3.75 2.82
N ALA A 85 2.21 -3.14 2.92
CA ALA A 85 1.94 -2.24 4.04
C ALA A 85 1.60 -3.08 5.28
N ILE A 86 2.21 -2.76 6.41
CA ILE A 86 2.16 -3.58 7.63
C ILE A 86 1.80 -2.75 8.86
N LEU A 87 1.14 -3.38 9.84
CA LEU A 87 0.92 -2.84 11.17
C LEU A 87 1.79 -3.60 12.19
N CYS A 88 2.64 -2.87 12.90
CA CYS A 88 3.59 -3.42 13.87
C CYS A 88 3.46 -2.73 15.22
N ALA A 89 3.79 -3.46 16.29
CA ALA A 89 4.11 -2.83 17.56
C ALA A 89 5.52 -2.21 17.48
N ALA A 90 5.70 -1.07 18.11
CA ALA A 90 6.99 -0.43 18.30
C ALA A 90 7.10 0.14 19.71
N THR A 91 8.32 0.20 20.24
CA THR A 91 8.61 0.92 21.50
C THR A 91 9.37 2.20 21.17
N GLU A 92 8.95 3.32 21.75
CA GLU A 92 9.66 4.59 21.66
C GLU A 92 10.67 4.77 22.80
N SER A 93 11.90 5.16 22.46
CA SER A 93 12.96 5.52 23.43
C SER A 93 12.81 6.95 23.96
N ASP A 94 13.55 7.33 25.02
CA ASP A 94 13.48 8.68 25.61
C ASP A 94 13.86 9.79 24.61
N ASP A 95 14.63 9.43 23.59
CA ASP A 95 15.06 10.32 22.52
C ASP A 95 14.07 10.35 21.33
N GLY A 96 12.94 9.64 21.42
CA GLY A 96 11.91 9.57 20.38
C GLY A 96 12.19 8.56 19.27
N GLU A 97 13.20 7.70 19.43
CA GLU A 97 13.53 6.66 18.44
C GLU A 97 12.59 5.47 18.57
N LEU A 98 12.07 4.99 17.44
CA LEU A 98 11.16 3.84 17.41
C LEU A 98 11.94 2.55 17.13
N THR A 99 11.78 1.58 18.02
CA THR A 99 12.21 0.19 17.80
C THR A 99 11.01 -0.64 17.38
N VAL A 100 11.00 -1.12 16.14
CA VAL A 100 9.92 -1.98 15.60
C VAL A 100 10.10 -3.42 16.06
N HIS A 101 9.03 -4.02 16.60
CA HIS A 101 9.01 -5.42 17.02
C HIS A 101 8.51 -6.30 15.89
N GLU A 102 9.42 -6.70 15.01
CA GLU A 102 9.10 -7.34 13.72
C GLU A 102 8.21 -8.60 13.82
N ALA A 103 8.32 -9.39 14.90
CA ALA A 103 7.47 -10.57 15.13
C ALA A 103 5.99 -10.22 15.39
N THR A 104 5.71 -8.96 15.68
CA THR A 104 4.34 -8.44 15.85
C THR A 104 3.77 -7.89 14.55
N CYS A 105 4.54 -7.76 13.47
CA CYS A 105 4.04 -7.18 12.23
C CYS A 105 3.00 -8.07 11.56
N ARG A 106 1.91 -7.47 11.06
CA ARG A 106 0.91 -8.15 10.21
C ARG A 106 0.59 -7.28 9.00
N PRO A 107 0.31 -7.86 7.83
CA PRO A 107 -0.13 -7.10 6.66
C PRO A 107 -1.42 -6.35 6.97
N LEU A 108 -1.54 -5.16 6.42
CA LEU A 108 -2.80 -4.45 6.34
C LEU A 108 -3.73 -5.21 5.38
N ALA A 109 -4.94 -5.47 5.86
CA ALA A 109 -5.98 -6.15 5.11
C ALA A 109 -6.76 -5.15 4.27
N CYS A 110 -7.29 -5.63 3.16
CA CYS A 110 -8.14 -4.86 2.27
C CYS A 110 -9.18 -5.76 1.60
N ASP A 111 -10.35 -5.19 1.31
CA ASP A 111 -11.32 -5.73 0.38
C ASP A 111 -11.14 -5.09 -1.01
N ASP A 112 -10.78 -3.80 -1.05
CA ASP A 112 -10.39 -3.08 -2.26
C ASP A 112 -9.30 -2.01 -2.02
N GLU A 113 -8.86 -1.33 -3.08
CA GLU A 113 -7.77 -0.36 -3.05
C GLU A 113 -8.03 0.88 -2.17
N LEU A 114 -9.29 1.17 -1.82
CA LEU A 114 -9.65 2.30 -0.95
C LEU A 114 -9.37 1.99 0.53
N ASP A 115 -9.22 0.72 0.89
CA ASP A 115 -8.83 0.30 2.24
C ASP A 115 -7.33 0.46 2.50
N CYS A 116 -6.54 0.73 1.45
CA CYS A 116 -5.11 0.75 1.53
C CYS A 116 -4.54 2.14 1.82
N PRO A 117 -3.48 2.23 2.64
CA PRO A 117 -2.83 3.50 2.95
C PRO A 117 -2.20 4.12 1.70
N GLN A 118 -2.30 5.44 1.61
CA GLN A 118 -1.77 6.25 0.51
C GLN A 118 -0.82 7.30 1.09
N TRP A 119 0.46 7.18 0.74
CA TRP A 119 1.47 8.21 1.00
C TRP A 119 1.65 9.06 -0.26
N GLU A 120 2.20 10.27 -0.12
CA GLU A 120 2.27 11.27 -1.19
C GLU A 120 2.76 10.69 -2.54
N ASP A 121 3.89 9.98 -2.53
CA ASP A 121 4.49 9.38 -3.73
C ASP A 121 4.35 7.85 -3.79
N LEU A 122 3.57 7.25 -2.89
CA LEU A 122 3.52 5.81 -2.70
C LEU A 122 2.06 5.36 -2.54
N VAL A 123 1.61 4.67 -3.58
CA VAL A 123 0.25 4.16 -3.72
C VAL A 123 0.25 2.67 -3.48
N TYR A 124 -0.64 2.21 -2.61
CA TYR A 124 -0.92 0.80 -2.41
C TYR A 124 -2.23 0.41 -3.09
N GLY A 125 -2.22 -0.75 -3.73
CA GLY A 125 -3.41 -1.44 -4.21
C GLY A 125 -3.76 -2.61 -3.31
N CYS A 126 -4.94 -3.20 -3.55
CA CYS A 126 -5.35 -4.43 -2.86
C CYS A 126 -5.06 -5.66 -3.73
N ASP A 127 -4.17 -6.53 -3.26
CA ASP A 127 -3.86 -7.80 -3.91
C ASP A 127 -3.87 -8.95 -2.90
N GLY A 128 -4.55 -10.05 -3.20
CA GLY A 128 -4.67 -11.19 -2.26
C GLY A 128 -5.28 -10.83 -0.89
N GLY A 129 -6.05 -9.75 -0.82
CA GLY A 129 -6.64 -9.21 0.42
C GLY A 129 -5.63 -8.53 1.34
N VAL A 130 -4.47 -8.12 0.82
CA VAL A 130 -3.46 -7.32 1.54
C VAL A 130 -3.03 -6.12 0.70
N CYS A 131 -2.61 -5.05 1.38
CA CYS A 131 -2.15 -3.84 0.71
C CYS A 131 -0.72 -4.00 0.21
N THR A 132 -0.52 -3.92 -1.12
CA THR A 132 0.79 -4.09 -1.78
C THR A 132 1.12 -2.96 -2.75
N THR A 133 2.40 -2.84 -3.09
CA THR A 133 2.90 -1.88 -4.07
C THR A 133 4.07 -2.47 -4.86
N GLU A 134 4.15 -2.17 -6.15
CA GLU A 134 5.27 -2.59 -7.01
C GLU A 134 6.49 -1.64 -6.92
N ARG A 135 6.41 -0.60 -6.07
CA ARG A 135 7.47 0.41 -5.88
C ARG A 135 8.71 -0.15 -5.17
N PHE A 136 8.55 -1.20 -4.38
CA PHE A 136 9.61 -1.79 -3.57
C PHE A 136 9.74 -3.27 -3.88
N ASP A 137 10.98 -3.76 -3.78
CA ASP A 137 11.25 -5.18 -3.72
C ASP A 137 10.85 -5.71 -2.34
N LEU A 138 10.40 -6.97 -2.26
CA LEU A 138 10.14 -7.64 -0.99
C LEU A 138 11.40 -7.67 -0.13
N ASP A 139 11.27 -7.22 1.12
CA ASP A 139 12.28 -7.42 2.14
C ASP A 139 11.90 -8.51 3.15
N VAL A 140 12.79 -8.78 4.11
CA VAL A 140 12.55 -9.82 5.12
C VAL A 140 11.39 -9.49 6.05
N LEU A 141 11.09 -8.20 6.26
CA LEU A 141 10.00 -7.76 7.12
C LEU A 141 8.66 -7.94 6.40
N ASP A 142 8.58 -7.61 5.12
CA ASP A 142 7.42 -7.87 4.25
C ASP A 142 7.07 -9.36 4.27
N VAL A 143 8.06 -10.21 3.97
CA VAL A 143 7.87 -11.67 3.94
C VAL A 143 7.50 -12.20 5.32
N ARG A 144 8.14 -11.71 6.40
CA ARG A 144 7.81 -12.14 7.75
C ARG A 144 6.38 -11.77 8.14
N ALA A 145 5.95 -10.54 7.87
CA ALA A 145 4.59 -10.11 8.14
C ALA A 145 3.58 -11.02 7.41
N ALA A 146 3.80 -11.29 6.12
CA ALA A 146 2.97 -12.22 5.36
C ALA A 146 2.93 -13.61 5.98
N CYS A 147 4.09 -14.19 6.33
CA CYS A 147 4.17 -15.50 6.99
C CYS A 147 3.46 -15.55 8.36
N LEU A 148 3.29 -14.40 9.01
CA LEU A 148 2.62 -14.27 10.29
C LEU A 148 1.14 -13.87 10.19
N ARG A 149 0.61 -13.63 8.98
CA ARG A 149 -0.79 -13.23 8.72
C ARG A 149 -1.80 -14.00 9.60
N GLY A 150 -1.72 -15.33 9.59
CA GLY A 150 -2.60 -16.21 10.35
C GLY A 150 -2.14 -16.57 11.77
N VAL A 151 -0.97 -16.13 12.21
CA VAL A 151 -0.41 -16.44 13.54
C VAL A 151 -0.89 -15.40 14.55
N PRO A 152 -1.69 -15.74 15.58
CA PRO A 152 -2.18 -14.76 16.55
C PRO A 152 -1.06 -13.95 17.20
N ARG A 153 -1.24 -12.63 17.35
CA ARG A 153 -0.37 -11.83 18.20
C ARG A 153 -0.57 -12.19 19.67
N ALA A 154 0.54 -12.38 20.38
CA ALA A 154 0.56 -12.46 21.81
C ALA A 154 0.39 -11.07 22.44
N THR A 155 -0.03 -11.02 23.70
CA THR A 155 -0.20 -9.77 24.45
C THR A 155 1.11 -9.13 24.87
N THR A 156 2.24 -9.84 24.77
CA THR A 156 3.58 -9.33 25.08
C THR A 156 4.59 -9.84 24.08
N CYS A 157 5.66 -9.08 23.81
CA CYS A 157 6.75 -9.54 22.95
C CYS A 157 7.43 -10.80 23.50
N ALA A 158 7.62 -10.90 24.81
CA ALA A 158 8.22 -12.10 25.41
C ALA A 158 7.42 -13.39 25.12
N LEU A 159 6.09 -13.33 25.16
CA LEU A 159 5.26 -14.47 24.79
C LEU A 159 5.27 -14.74 23.28
N GLN A 160 5.39 -13.68 22.46
CA GLN A 160 5.51 -13.80 21.01
C GLN A 160 6.81 -14.53 20.63
N ASP A 161 7.92 -14.20 21.29
CA ASP A 161 9.25 -14.76 21.03
C ASP A 161 9.38 -16.23 21.47
N GLU A 162 8.55 -16.65 22.43
CA GLU A 162 8.48 -18.05 22.90
C GLU A 162 7.48 -18.91 22.11
N ASP A 163 6.64 -18.29 21.26
CA ASP A 163 5.61 -19.00 20.50
C ASP A 163 6.21 -19.79 19.33
N ALA A 164 5.99 -21.11 19.33
CA ALA A 164 6.57 -22.01 18.34
C ALA A 164 6.12 -21.68 16.91
N ALA A 165 4.85 -21.30 16.70
CA ALA A 165 4.38 -20.95 15.37
C ALA A 165 5.06 -19.68 14.85
N THR A 166 5.26 -18.70 15.72
CA THR A 166 5.98 -17.46 15.40
C THR A 166 7.44 -17.72 15.05
N ILE A 167 8.13 -18.54 15.85
CA ILE A 167 9.51 -18.94 15.60
C ILE A 167 9.62 -19.63 14.23
N ASP A 168 8.76 -20.61 13.97
CA ASP A 168 8.78 -21.39 12.73
C ASP A 168 8.51 -20.50 11.49
N ARG A 169 7.53 -19.60 11.57
CA ARG A 169 7.20 -18.66 10.49
C ARG A 169 8.28 -17.60 10.27
N THR A 170 8.92 -17.13 11.34
CA THR A 170 10.03 -16.18 11.25
C THR A 170 11.26 -16.82 10.60
N ALA A 171 11.55 -18.07 10.96
CA ALA A 171 12.63 -18.84 10.33
C ALA A 171 12.34 -19.08 8.84
N LEU A 172 11.10 -19.41 8.47
CA LEU A 172 10.69 -19.56 7.07
C LEU A 172 10.93 -18.26 6.27
N ALA A 173 10.49 -17.11 6.80
CA ALA A 173 10.70 -15.81 6.16
C ALA A 173 12.19 -15.48 5.99
N THR A 174 13.00 -15.73 7.02
CA THR A 174 14.45 -15.47 6.99
C THR A 174 15.14 -16.31 5.91
N ASN A 175 14.75 -17.59 5.78
CA ASN A 175 15.33 -18.49 4.78
C ASN A 175 14.93 -18.13 3.34
N ALA A 176 13.84 -17.36 3.16
CA ALA A 176 13.37 -16.88 1.87
C ALA A 176 14.12 -15.62 1.37
N CYS A 177 15.00 -15.07 2.21
CA CYS A 177 15.78 -13.87 1.95
C CYS A 177 17.29 -14.18 2.00
N PRO A 178 17.88 -14.76 0.94
CA PRO A 178 19.25 -15.29 0.97
C PRO A 178 20.37 -14.23 0.97
N GLY A 179 20.10 -12.92 1.05
CA GLY A 179 21.11 -11.86 1.10
C GLY A 179 20.71 -10.59 0.34
N GLU A 180 21.67 -9.87 -0.24
CA GLU A 180 21.43 -8.69 -1.08
C GLU A 180 20.66 -9.06 -2.36
N GLY A 181 19.33 -9.06 -2.27
CA GLY A 181 18.39 -9.33 -3.34
C GLY A 181 16.95 -9.22 -2.82
N ALA A 182 15.98 -9.12 -3.74
CA ALA A 182 14.56 -9.17 -3.41
C ALA A 182 14.22 -10.54 -2.82
N CYS A 183 13.63 -10.57 -1.64
CA CYS A 183 13.13 -11.80 -1.05
C CYS A 183 12.06 -12.44 -1.95
N GLU A 184 11.93 -13.76 -1.87
CA GLU A 184 10.81 -14.48 -2.52
C GLU A 184 9.74 -14.80 -1.48
N MET A 185 8.46 -14.67 -1.84
CA MET A 185 7.36 -15.03 -0.93
C MET A 185 7.17 -16.56 -0.92
N PRO A 186 7.37 -17.25 0.22
CA PRO A 186 7.09 -18.68 0.30
C PRO A 186 5.59 -18.95 0.13
N GLU A 187 5.22 -20.00 -0.62
CA GLU A 187 3.81 -20.37 -0.82
C GLU A 187 3.06 -20.57 0.51
N ALA A 188 3.74 -21.16 1.51
CA ALA A 188 3.17 -21.38 2.83
C ALA A 188 2.84 -20.08 3.60
N CYS A 189 3.28 -18.91 3.12
CA CYS A 189 2.99 -17.59 3.70
C CYS A 189 1.84 -16.87 2.98
N LEU A 190 1.26 -17.49 1.95
CA LEU A 190 0.09 -16.98 1.21
C LEU A 190 -1.24 -17.60 1.71
N GLU A 191 -1.17 -18.56 2.63
CA GLU A 191 -2.31 -19.31 3.21
C GLU A 191 -2.94 -18.64 4.43
#